data_AF-A0A450URL5-F1
#
_entry.id   AF-A0A450URL5-F1
#
_cell.length_a   1.000
_cell.length_b   1.000
_cell.length_c   1.000
_cell.angle_alpha   90.00
_cell.angle_beta   90.00
_cell.angle_gamma   90.00
#
_symmetry.space_group_name_H-M   'P 1'
#
loop_
_entity.id
_entity.type
_entity.pdbx_description
1 polymer ?
#
loop_
_entity_poly.entity_id
_entity_poly.type
_entity_poly.pdbx_seq_one_letter_code
_entity_poly.pdbx_strand_id
1 'polypeptide(L)'
;MSEVSLDTQGFVETLREAGVDKKQAVAHKNAICNASFTTKADIDRLRTGMRMEMREMEHRIKIDLVKWIVGIAFAQTALIVGVIGSLLNIL
;
A
#
# COMPACT_ATOMS: atom_id res chain seq x y z
N MET A 1 12.44 -14.39 -13.86
CA MET A 1 13.18 -13.83 -12.71
C MET A 1 14.57 -13.48 -13.20
N SER A 2 14.88 -12.20 -13.36
CA SER A 2 16.26 -11.75 -13.50
C SER A 2 16.74 -11.39 -12.11
N GLU A 3 17.29 -12.38 -11.38
CA GLU A 3 18.23 -12.04 -10.32
C GLU A 3 19.32 -11.22 -10.99
N VAL A 4 19.45 -9.95 -10.63
CA VAL A 4 20.65 -9.19 -10.94
C VAL A 4 21.74 -9.80 -10.06
N SER A 5 22.27 -10.95 -10.48
CA SER A 5 23.40 -11.61 -9.85
C SER A 5 24.57 -10.66 -10.05
N LEU A 6 24.91 -9.92 -9.00
CA LEU A 6 26.04 -9.02 -9.02
C LEU A 6 27.29 -9.88 -9.17
N ASP A 7 27.92 -9.87 -10.35
CA ASP A 7 29.16 -10.58 -10.60
C ASP A 7 30.25 -9.96 -9.73
N THR A 8 30.39 -10.59 -8.58
CA THR A 8 31.23 -10.18 -7.47
C THR A 8 32.70 -10.23 -7.85
N GLN A 9 33.06 -11.07 -8.82
CA GLN A 9 34.42 -11.21 -9.33
C GLN A 9 34.70 -10.17 -10.42
N GLY A 10 33.79 -10.03 -11.39
CA GLY A 10 33.87 -8.97 -12.42
C GLY A 10 33.94 -7.57 -11.81
N PHE A 11 33.14 -7.31 -10.77
CA PHE A 11 33.14 -6.03 -10.06
C PHE A 11 34.49 -5.69 -9.40
N VAL A 12 35.12 -6.66 -8.73
CA VAL A 12 36.44 -6.45 -8.11
C VAL A 12 37.51 -6.26 -9.18
N GLU A 13 37.41 -6.98 -10.30
CA GLU A 13 38.36 -6.89 -11.40
C GLU A 13 38.28 -5.53 -12.10
N THR A 14 37.08 -5.02 -12.39
CA THR A 14 36.90 -3.68 -12.96
C THR A 14 37.47 -2.58 -12.05
N LEU A 15 37.30 -2.70 -10.73
CA LEU A 15 37.89 -1.75 -9.79
C LEU A 15 39.42 -1.82 -9.80
N ARG A 16 39.97 -3.02 -9.93
CA ARG A 16 41.42 -3.24 -10.02
C ARG A 16 42.00 -2.69 -11.33
N GLU A 17 41.31 -2.88 -12.45
CA GLU A 17 41.65 -2.30 -13.75
C GLU A 17 41.60 -0.77 -13.74
N ALA A 18 40.71 -0.19 -12.93
CA ALA A 18 40.63 1.25 -12.69
C ALA A 18 41.70 1.78 -11.71
N GLY A 19 42.61 0.93 -11.23
CA GLY A 19 43.71 1.30 -10.33
C GLY A 19 43.36 1.32 -8.84
N VAL A 20 42.20 0.79 -8.44
CA VAL A 20 41.83 0.65 -7.03
C VAL A 20 42.57 -0.53 -6.41
N ASP A 21 43.17 -0.33 -5.23
CA ASP A 21 43.87 -1.38 -4.52
C ASP A 21 42.92 -2.57 -4.22
N LYS A 22 43.45 -3.80 -4.31
CA LYS A 22 42.67 -5.03 -4.14
C LYS A 22 41.92 -5.07 -2.80
N LYS A 23 42.51 -4.57 -1.71
CA LYS A 23 41.82 -4.52 -0.40
C LYS A 23 40.63 -3.56 -0.44
N GLN A 24 40.79 -2.42 -1.11
CA GLN A 24 39.72 -1.46 -1.29
C GLN A 24 38.62 -2.02 -2.20
N ALA A 25 38.97 -2.65 -3.32
CA ALA A 25 38.00 -3.26 -4.23
C ALA A 25 37.13 -4.33 -3.54
N VAL A 26 37.75 -5.18 -2.72
CA VAL A 26 37.03 -6.19 -1.90
C VAL A 26 36.16 -5.54 -0.83
N ALA A 27 36.61 -4.44 -0.21
CA ALA A 27 35.81 -3.71 0.77
C ALA A 27 34.55 -3.08 0.16
N HIS A 28 34.66 -2.48 -1.03
CA HIS A 28 33.52 -1.89 -1.76
C HIS A 28 32.51 -2.97 -2.15
N LYS A 29 33.01 -4.09 -2.67
CA LYS A 29 32.21 -5.27 -3.01
C LYS A 29 31.43 -5.79 -1.79
N ASN A 30 32.10 -5.95 -0.65
CA ASN A 30 31.45 -6.42 0.59
C ASN A 30 30.43 -5.41 1.12
N ALA A 31 30.71 -4.10 1.04
CA ALA A 31 29.76 -3.06 1.44
C ALA A 31 28.49 -3.08 0.60
N ILE A 32 28.60 -3.32 -0.72
CA ILE A 32 27.46 -3.42 -1.64
C ILE A 32 26.71 -4.75 -1.45
N CYS A 33 27.41 -5.88 -1.30
CA CYS A 33 26.76 -7.17 -1.02
C CYS A 33 26.01 -7.17 0.32
N ASN A 34 26.52 -6.45 1.31
CA ASN A 34 25.89 -6.32 2.63
C ASN A 34 24.87 -5.16 2.70
N ALA A 35 24.81 -4.29 1.69
CA ALA A 35 23.79 -3.27 1.61
C ALA A 35 22.46 -3.92 1.25
N SER A 36 21.46 -3.74 2.11
CA SER A 36 20.09 -4.17 1.83
C SER A 36 19.50 -3.27 0.75
N PHE A 37 19.64 -3.66 -0.52
CA PHE A 37 18.99 -2.96 -1.62
C PHE A 37 17.50 -3.28 -1.59
N THR A 38 16.66 -2.26 -1.41
CA THR A 38 15.23 -2.35 -1.72
C THR A 38 15.10 -2.71 -3.19
N THR A 39 14.75 -3.96 -3.48
CA THR A 39 14.65 -4.42 -4.85
C THR A 39 13.41 -3.81 -5.50
N LYS A 40 13.40 -3.73 -6.84
CA LYS A 40 12.18 -3.33 -7.57
C LYS A 40 10.97 -4.19 -7.18
N ALA A 41 11.20 -5.45 -6.81
CA ALA A 41 10.16 -6.36 -6.32
C ALA A 41 9.58 -5.93 -4.97
N ASP A 42 10.40 -5.40 -4.06
CA ASP A 42 9.93 -4.89 -2.76
C ASP A 42 9.08 -3.63 -2.93
N ILE A 43 9.48 -2.74 -3.85
CA ILE A 43 8.69 -1.55 -4.21
C ILE A 43 7.37 -1.96 -4.85
N ASP A 44 7.38 -2.94 -5.75
CA ASP A 44 6.16 -3.39 -6.42
C ASP A 44 5.22 -4.10 -5.44
N ARG A 45 5.75 -4.93 -4.52
CA ARG A 45 4.98 -5.51 -3.42
C ARG A 45 4.35 -4.46 -2.52
N LEU A 46 5.11 -3.43 -2.14
CA LEU A 46 4.59 -2.31 -1.35
C LEU A 46 3.48 -1.57 -2.11
N ARG A 47 3.65 -1.36 -3.41
CA ARG A 47 2.65 -0.73 -4.29
C ARG A 47 1.38 -1.56 -4.38
N THR A 48 1.50 -2.89 -4.52
CA THR A 48 0.36 -3.80 -4.57
C THR A 48 -0.38 -3.84 -3.23
N GLY A 49 0.35 -3.92 -2.11
CA GLY A 49 -0.21 -3.88 -0.77
C GLY A 49 -1.01 -2.61 -0.51
N MET A 50 -0.40 -1.44 -0.80
CA MET A 50 -1.04 -0.15 -0.62
C MET A 50 -2.32 0.01 -1.47
N ARG A 51 -2.33 -0.52 -2.70
CA ARG A 51 -3.54 -0.52 -3.56
C ARG A 51 -4.65 -1.40 -2.99
N MET A 52 -4.30 -2.52 -2.37
CA MET A 52 -5.28 -3.42 -1.76
C MET A 52 -5.90 -2.76 -0.53
N GLU A 53 -5.09 -2.22 0.37
CA GLU A 53 -5.56 -1.51 1.57
C GLU A 53 -6.46 -0.32 1.23
N MET A 54 -6.10 0.44 0.19
CA MET A 54 -6.90 1.58 -0.26
C MET A 54 -8.28 1.14 -0.79
N ARG A 55 -8.33 0.06 -1.58
CA ARG A 55 -9.61 -0.51 -2.08
C ARG A 55 -10.49 -1.02 -0.95
N GLU A 56 -9.91 -1.67 0.05
CA GLU A 56 -10.66 -2.12 1.20
C GLU A 56 -11.23 -0.95 2.01
N MET A 57 -10.44 0.11 2.20
CA MET A 57 -10.90 1.32 2.89
C MET A 57 -12.05 1.98 2.14
N GLU A 58 -11.97 2.11 0.81
CA GLU A 58 -13.07 2.63 -0.01
C GLU A 58 -14.35 1.80 0.14
N HIS A 59 -14.24 0.47 0.13
CA HIS A 59 -15.39 -0.41 0.30
C HIS A 59 -16.02 -0.27 1.68
N ARG A 60 -15.21 -0.22 2.75
CA ARG A 60 -15.69 -0.02 4.12
C ARG A 60 -16.45 1.30 4.27
N ILE A 61 -15.88 2.40 3.75
CA ILE A 61 -16.52 3.72 3.79
C ILE A 61 -17.85 3.72 3.01
N LYS A 62 -17.88 3.11 1.82
CA LYS A 62 -19.11 3.03 1.01
C LYS A 62 -20.22 2.26 1.74
N ILE A 63 -19.90 1.13 2.36
CA ILE A 63 -20.89 0.32 3.10
C ILE A 63 -21.43 1.09 4.30
N ASP A 64 -20.56 1.70 5.10
CA ASP A 64 -20.99 2.47 6.27
C ASP A 64 -21.86 3.67 5.87
N LEU A 65 -21.50 4.38 4.80
CA LEU A 65 -22.28 5.49 4.28
C LEU A 65 -23.67 5.04 3.82
N VAL A 66 -23.76 3.92 3.07
CA VAL A 66 -25.05 3.35 2.66
C VAL A 66 -25.88 2.95 3.88
N LYS A 67 -25.29 2.31 4.88
CA LYS A 67 -25.98 1.92 6.13
C LYS A 67 -26.58 3.14 6.83
N TRP A 68 -25.83 4.23 6.94
CA TRP A 68 -26.30 5.46 7.56
C TRP A 68 -27.39 6.16 6.74
N ILE A 69 -27.25 6.23 5.41
CA ILE A 69 -28.30 6.79 4.53
C ILE A 69 -29.61 6.02 4.69
N VAL A 70 -29.54 4.68 4.66
CA VAL A 70 -30.71 3.83 4.84
C VAL A 70 -31.33 4.06 6.23
N GLY A 71 -30.52 4.10 7.29
CA GLY A 71 -30.99 4.38 8.65
C GLY A 71 -31.70 5.72 8.78
N ILE A 72 -31.15 6.79 8.18
CA ILE A 72 -31.76 8.12 8.18
C ILE A 72 -33.07 8.13 7.37
N ALA A 73 -33.10 7.48 6.21
CA ALA A 73 -34.30 7.39 5.38
C ALA A 73 -35.46 6.68 6.10
N PHE A 74 -35.16 5.60 6.83
CA PHE A 74 -36.13 4.92 7.68
C PHE A 74 -36.60 5.83 8.84
N ALA A 75 -35.70 6.53 9.50
CA ALA A 75 -36.05 7.47 10.57
C ALA A 75 -36.96 8.61 10.06
N GLN A 76 -36.66 9.18 8.89
CA GLN A 76 -37.50 10.19 8.24
C GLN A 76 -38.89 9.65 7.91
N THR A 77 -38.96 8.44 7.36
CA THR A 77 -40.25 7.80 7.02
C THR A 77 -41.09 7.56 8.27
N ALA A 78 -40.49 7.05 9.35
CA ALA A 78 -41.16 6.85 10.63
C ALA A 78 -41.66 8.18 11.23
N LEU A 79 -40.87 9.24 11.12
CA LEU A 79 -41.25 10.58 11.57
C LEU A 79 -42.46 11.10 10.80
N ILE A 80 -42.45 11.02 9.47
CA ILE A 80 -43.58 11.47 8.62
C ILE A 80 -44.87 10.71 8.99
N VAL A 81 -44.79 9.39 9.10
CA VAL A 81 -45.95 8.56 9.46
C VAL A 81 -46.46 8.91 10.85
N GLY A 82 -45.55 9.12 11.82
CA GLY A 82 -45.91 9.51 13.18
C GLY A 82 -46.63 10.86 13.24
N VAL A 83 -46.14 11.85 12.50
CA VAL A 83 -46.76 13.19 12.42
C VAL A 83 -48.15 13.12 11.79
N ILE A 84 -48.31 12.41 10.66
CA ILE A 84 -49.61 12.26 9.98
C ILE A 84 -50.60 11.52 10.88
N GLY A 85 -50.18 10.41 11.50
CA GLY A 85 -51.02 9.64 12.41
C GLY A 85 -51.48 10.45 13.62
N SER A 86 -50.58 11.24 14.21
CA SER A 86 -50.93 12.13 15.32
C SER A 86 -51.91 13.23 14.89
N LEU A 87 -51.76 13.78 13.68
CA LEU A 87 -52.64 14.82 13.17
C LEU A 87 -54.07 14.27 12.92
N LEU A 88 -54.18 13.06 12.36
CA LEU A 88 -55.46 12.39 12.13
C LEU A 88 -56.20 12.02 13.42
N ASN A 89 -55.48 11.77 14.52
CA ASN A 89 -56.10 11.42 15.80
C ASN A 89 -56.62 12.66 16.58
N ILE A 90 -56.17 13.86 16.20
CA ILE A 90 -56.55 15.13 16.86
C ILE A 90 -57.69 15.84 16.11
N LEU A 91 -57.90 15.53 14.82
CA LEU A 91 -58.96 16.08 13.97
C LEU A 91 -60.28 15.29 14.14
#